data_AF-A0A0C9STH9-F1
#
_entry.id   AF-A0A0C9STH9-F1
#
_cell.length_a   1.000
_cell.length_b   1.000
_cell.length_c   1.000
_cell.angle_alpha   90.00
_cell.angle_beta   90.00
_cell.angle_gamma   90.00
#
_symmetry.space_group_name_H-M   'P 1'
#
loop_
_entity.id
_entity.type
_entity.pdbx_description
1 polymer ?
#
loop_
_entity_poly.entity_id
_entity_poly.type
_entity_poly.pdbx_seq_one_letter_code
_entity_poly.pdbx_strand_id
1 'polypeptide(L)' 'MAGLVNDMVQDDPSKRPTVDEVVARFEGIRKGLSRSKLRSRVVSKDESKFDAVFRGIAHLTRRIGFVIRRIPPVPVP' A
#
# COMPACT_ATOMS: atom_id res chain seq x y z
N MET A 1 -6.70 -5.70 7.42
CA MET A 1 -6.60 -6.12 5.99
C MET A 1 -7.29 -7.45 5.75
N ALA A 2 -6.93 -8.52 6.49
CA ALA A 2 -7.49 -9.87 6.29
C ALA A 2 -9.03 -9.93 6.29
N GLY A 3 -9.71 -9.18 7.16
CA GLY A 3 -11.19 -9.16 7.19
C GLY A 3 -11.83 -8.69 5.88
N LEU A 4 -11.40 -7.55 5.32
CA LEU A 4 -11.95 -7.05 4.04
C LEU A 4 -11.64 -8.01 2.88
N VAL A 5 -10.45 -8.61 2.87
CA VAL A 5 -10.08 -9.58 1.83
C VAL A 5 -10.95 -10.82 1.90
N ASN A 6 -11.21 -11.36 3.11
CA ASN A 6 -12.07 -12.52 3.30
C ASN A 6 -13.48 -12.27 2.76
N ASP A 7 -14.04 -11.08 2.99
CA ASP A 7 -15.35 -10.70 2.44
C ASP A 7 -15.30 -10.60 0.90
N MET A 8 -14.19 -10.11 0.34
CA MET A 8 -13.98 -10.02 -1.10
C MET A 8 -13.72 -11.37 -1.77
N VAL A 9 -13.29 -12.42 -1.06
CA VAL A 9 -13.01 -13.74 -1.65
C VAL A 9 -14.04 -14.80 -1.24
N GLN A 10 -15.21 -14.38 -0.77
CA GLN A 10 -16.31 -15.29 -0.52
C GLN A 10 -16.67 -16.09 -1.78
N ASP A 11 -16.85 -17.40 -1.61
CA ASP A 11 -17.22 -18.32 -2.71
C ASP A 11 -18.60 -18.00 -3.27
N ASP A 12 -19.52 -17.55 -2.41
CA ASP A 12 -20.84 -17.08 -2.82
C ASP A 12 -20.76 -15.62 -3.31
N PRO A 13 -20.98 -15.36 -4.61
CA PRO A 13 -20.90 -14.01 -5.16
C PRO A 13 -21.90 -13.04 -4.53
N SER A 14 -23.03 -13.54 -4.02
CA SER A 14 -24.10 -12.73 -3.42
C SER A 14 -23.69 -12.16 -2.06
N LYS A 15 -22.70 -12.77 -1.41
CA LYS A 15 -22.15 -12.33 -0.12
C LYS A 15 -20.93 -11.42 -0.28
N ARG A 16 -20.42 -11.26 -1.50
CA ARG A 16 -19.32 -10.35 -1.80
C ARG A 16 -19.81 -8.90 -1.68
N PRO A 17 -19.07 -8.02 -0.99
CA PRO A 17 -19.41 -6.60 -0.96
C PRO A 17 -19.29 -5.98 -2.35
N THR A 18 -20.07 -4.94 -2.58
CA THR A 18 -19.98 -4.15 -3.82
C THR A 18 -18.66 -3.38 -3.89
N VAL A 19 -18.26 -2.96 -5.09
CA VAL A 19 -17.01 -2.20 -5.28
C VAL A 19 -17.02 -0.91 -4.47
N ASP A 20 -18.15 -0.21 -4.39
CA ASP A 20 -18.27 1.04 -3.64
C ASP A 20 -18.06 0.82 -2.13
N GLU A 21 -18.63 -0.25 -1.58
CA GLU A 21 -18.42 -0.64 -0.18
C GLU A 21 -16.95 -1.01 0.09
N VAL A 22 -16.32 -1.73 -0.84
CA VAL A 22 -14.90 -2.10 -0.75
C VAL A 22 -14.03 -0.84 -0.74
N VAL A 23 -14.28 0.11 -1.65
CA VAL A 23 -13.54 1.38 -1.73
C VAL A 23 -13.70 2.17 -0.44
N ALA A 24 -14.92 2.30 0.09
CA ALA A 24 -15.17 3.01 1.34
C ALA A 24 -14.44 2.37 2.55
N ARG A 25 -14.51 1.04 2.68
CA ARG A 25 -13.83 0.29 3.75
C ARG A 25 -12.30 0.38 3.60
N PHE A 26 -11.79 0.26 2.39
CA PHE A 26 -10.36 0.37 2.11
C PHE A 26 -9.84 1.76 2.42
N GLU A 27 -10.59 2.80 2.08
CA GLU A 27 -10.23 4.19 2.38
C GLU A 27 -10.11 4.43 3.89
N GLY A 28 -11.00 3.84 4.70
CA GLY A 28 -10.90 3.84 6.16
C GLY A 28 -9.60 3.20 6.67
N ILE A 29 -9.24 2.02 6.13
CA ILE A 29 -7.98 1.34 6.47
C ILE A 29 -6.77 2.20 6.05
N ARG A 30 -6.80 2.77 4.84
CA ARG A 30 -5.73 3.60 4.28
C ARG A 30 -5.47 4.85 5.12
N LYS A 31 -6.53 5.53 5.58
CA LYS A 31 -6.44 6.70 6.47
C LYS A 31 -5.77 6.37 7.81
N GLY A 32 -5.90 5.14 8.30
CA GLY A 32 -5.22 4.67 9.50
C GLY A 32 -3.72 4.40 9.34
N LEU A 33 -3.18 4.42 8.10
CA LEU A 33 -1.77 4.14 7.84
C LEU A 33 -0.92 5.42 7.94
N SER A 34 0.27 5.29 8.54
CA SER A 34 1.21 6.41 8.57
C SER A 34 1.75 6.76 7.18
N ARG A 35 2.14 8.03 6.99
CA ARG A 35 2.81 8.49 5.75
C ARG A 35 4.09 7.71 5.42
N SER A 36 4.71 7.09 6.43
CA SER A 36 5.88 6.21 6.26
C SER A 36 5.46 4.87 5.68
N LYS A 37 4.42 4.26 6.24
CA LYS A 37 3.89 2.97 5.76
C LYS A 37 3.32 3.08 4.35
N LEU A 38 2.64 4.18 4.02
CA LEU A 38 2.15 4.44 2.65
C LEU A 38 3.27 4.63 1.61
N ARG A 39 4.51 4.90 2.05
CA ARG A 39 5.71 4.96 1.18
C ARG A 39 6.66 3.79 1.41
N SER A 40 6.24 2.71 2.05
CA SER A 40 7.14 1.57 2.23
C SER A 40 7.38 0.88 0.89
N ARG A 41 8.63 0.46 0.66
CA ARG A 41 8.98 -0.33 -0.53
C ARG A 41 8.27 -1.68 -0.49
N VAL A 42 7.81 -2.15 -1.64
CA VAL A 42 7.39 -3.55 -1.82
C VAL A 42 8.65 -4.37 -2.07
N VAL A 43 8.95 -5.28 -1.15
CA VAL A 43 10.13 -6.16 -1.16
C VAL A 43 9.72 -7.50 -1.77
N SER A 44 10.48 -8.00 -2.74
CA SER A 44 10.23 -9.33 -3.31
C SER A 44 10.67 -10.41 -2.32
N LYS A 45 9.98 -11.57 -2.32
CA LYS A 45 10.37 -12.71 -1.48
C LYS A 45 11.73 -13.28 -1.87
N ASP A 46 12.04 -13.28 -3.17
CA ASP A 46 13.27 -13.84 -3.74
C ASP A 46 14.39 -12.80 -3.91
N GLU A 47 14.29 -11.66 -3.21
CA GLU A 47 15.29 -10.60 -3.34
C GLU A 47 16.60 -10.97 -2.62
N SER A 48 17.71 -10.96 -3.37
CA SER A 48 19.03 -11.19 -2.79
C SER A 48 19.39 -10.08 -1.80
N LYS A 49 20.27 -10.38 -0.84
CA LYS A 49 20.71 -9.38 0.16
C LYS A 49 21.37 -8.16 -0.50
N PHE A 50 22.15 -8.38 -1.56
CA PHE A 50 22.78 -7.29 -2.31
C PHE A 50 21.73 -6.42 -3.01
N ASP A 51 20.79 -7.03 -3.73
CA ASP A 51 19.70 -6.30 -4.38
C ASP A 51 18.86 -5.50 -3.38
N ALA A 52 18.57 -6.08 -2.21
CA ALA A 52 17.82 -5.43 -1.15
C ALA A 52 18.51 -4.15 -0.64
N VAL A 53 19.85 -4.16 -0.50
CA VAL A 53 20.63 -2.99 -0.10
C VAL A 53 20.58 -1.91 -1.18
N PHE A 54 20.92 -2.26 -2.42
CA PHE A 54 20.93 -1.30 -3.54
C PHE A 54 19.55 -0.66 -3.75
N ARG A 55 18.50 -1.48 -3.78
CA ARG A 55 17.11 -1.02 -3.95
C ARG A 55 16.63 -0.25 -2.72
N GLY A 56 17.11 -0.60 -1.53
CA GLY A 56 16.86 0.15 -0.29
C GLY A 56 17.40 1.57 -0.34
N ILE A 57 18.65 1.74 -0.76
CA ILE A 57 19.30 3.05 -0.92
C ILE A 57 18.59 3.87 -1.99
N ALA A 58 18.36 3.29 -3.17
CA ALA A 58 17.65 3.96 -4.27
C ALA A 58 16.23 4.40 -3.86
N HIS A 59 15.55 3.58 -3.06
CA HIS A 59 14.23 3.92 -2.53
C HIS A 59 14.29 5.05 -1.49
N LEU A 60 15.31 5.08 -0.62
CA LEU A 60 15.51 6.14 0.36
C LEU A 60 15.77 7.49 -0.32
N THR A 61 16.63 7.55 -1.35
CA THR A 61 16.91 8.79 -2.09
C THR A 61 15.64 9.32 -2.77
N ARG A 62 14.86 8.45 -3.42
CA ARG A 62 13.56 8.83 -4.00
C ARG A 62 12.58 9.35 -2.95
N ARG A 63 12.54 8.71 -1.77
CA ARG A 63 11.67 9.14 -0.66
C ARG A 63 12.02 10.55 -0.17
N ILE A 64 13.31 10.88 -0.05
CA ILE A 64 13.76 12.22 0.32
C ILE A 64 13.27 13.25 -0.71
N GLY A 65 13.41 12.95 -2.01
CA GLY A 65 12.92 13.83 -3.08
C GLY A 65 11.41 14.13 -2.98
N PHE A 66 10.58 13.13 -2.66
CA PHE A 66 9.14 13.34 -2.44
C PHE A 66 8.83 14.19 -1.21
N VAL A 67 9.61 14.05 -0.13
CA VAL A 67 9.44 14.85 1.08
C VAL A 67 9.78 16.31 0.81
N ILE A 68 10.92 16.58 0.15
CA ILE A 68 11.35 17.93 -0.22
C ILE A 68 10.29 18.61 -1.10
N ARG A 69 9.77 17.90 -2.10
CA ARG A 69 8.73 18.41 -3.02
C ARG A 69 7.33 18.44 -2.41
N ARG A 70 7.17 17.99 -1.16
CA ARG A 70 5.88 17.87 -0.46
C ARG A 70 4.81 17.05 -1.21
N ILE A 71 5.22 16.14 -2.08
CA ILE A 71 4.31 15.28 -2.85
C ILE A 71 3.66 14.29 -1.88
N PRO A 72 2.32 14.14 -1.83
CA PRO A 72 1.66 13.21 -0.93
C PRO A 72 2.02 11.74 -1.26
N PRO A 73 1.94 10.82 -0.28
CA PRO A 73 2.30 9.42 -0.50
C PRO A 73 1.34 8.67 -1.44
N VAL A 74 0.10 9.14 -1.54
CA VAL A 74 -0.94 8.62 -2.42
C VAL A 74 -1.47 9.83 -3.22
N PRO A 75 -1.70 9.71 -4.53
CA PRO A 75 -2.36 10.76 -5.30
C PRO A 75 -3.71 11.09 -4.65
N VAL A 76 -3.95 12.36 -4.40
CA VAL A 76 -5.27 12.85 -3.99
C VAL A 76 -5.96 13.40 -5.25
N PRO A 77 -7.27 13.15 -5.41
CA PRO A 77 -8.06 13.77 -6.49
C PRO A 77 -7.97 15.30 -6.45
#